data_AF-A0A1H5GSH3-F1
#
_entry.id   AF-A0A1H5GSH3-F1
#
_cell.length_a   1.000
_cell.length_b   1.000
_cell.length_c   1.000
_cell.angle_alpha   90.00
_cell.angle_beta   90.00
_cell.angle_gamma   90.00
#
_symmetry.space_group_name_H-M   'P 1'
#
loop_
_entity.id
_entity.type
_entity.pdbx_description
1 polymer ?
#
loop_
_entity_poly.entity_id
_entity_poly.type
_entity_poly.pdbx_seq_one_letter_code
_entity_poly.pdbx_strand_id
1 'polypeptide(L)'
;MKPSPQTYATAQEMAAKYRISTHTVRSRAAGGQWPCDRIGRLYRFSPEQQEEIAQIVKEGRRPAYDGNRIAAALRQLSEQGARRNL
;
A
#
# COMPACT_ATOMS: atom_id res chain seq x y z
N MET A 1 -20.79 -7.85 16.40
CA MET A 1 -20.07 -9.06 15.96
C MET A 1 -18.85 -8.63 15.16
N LYS A 2 -17.63 -8.88 15.66
CA LYS A 2 -16.41 -8.74 14.85
C LYS A 2 -16.32 -9.98 13.96
N PRO A 3 -16.20 -9.88 12.63
CA PRO A 3 -16.00 -11.07 11.80
C PRO A 3 -14.64 -11.67 12.13
N SER A 4 -14.65 -12.90 12.64
CA SER A 4 -13.44 -13.69 12.86
C SER A 4 -12.76 -13.94 11.52
N PRO A 5 -11.47 -13.66 11.35
CA PRO A 5 -10.76 -13.91 10.10
C PRO A 5 -10.44 -15.41 9.96
N GLN A 6 -11.36 -16.33 10.23
CA GLN A 6 -11.08 -17.79 10.21
C GLN A 6 -11.12 -18.40 8.80
N THR A 7 -11.34 -17.59 7.76
CA THR A 7 -11.44 -18.05 6.38
C THR A 7 -10.38 -17.41 5.49
N TYR A 8 -9.95 -18.16 4.49
CA TYR A 8 -9.08 -17.63 3.44
C TYR A 8 -9.80 -16.51 2.69
N ALA A 9 -9.18 -15.33 2.63
CA ALA A 9 -9.69 -14.22 1.84
C ALA A 9 -9.20 -14.31 0.39
N THR A 10 -10.01 -13.77 -0.51
CA THR A 10 -9.67 -13.55 -1.91
C THR A 10 -9.03 -12.18 -2.12
N ALA A 11 -8.40 -11.98 -3.29
CA ALA A 11 -7.88 -10.67 -3.66
C ALA A 11 -8.97 -9.58 -3.73
N GLN A 12 -10.21 -9.95 -4.05
CA GLN A 12 -11.34 -9.01 -4.10
C GLN A 12 -11.78 -8.59 -2.70
N GLU A 13 -11.84 -9.51 -1.75
CA GLU A 13 -12.17 -9.19 -0.36
C GLU A 13 -11.08 -8.32 0.28
N MET A 14 -9.82 -8.62 0.02
CA MET A 14 -8.70 -7.77 0.46
C MET A 14 -8.76 -6.38 -0.18
N ALA A 15 -9.10 -6.28 -1.47
CA ALA A 15 -9.29 -5.01 -2.17
C ALA A 15 -10.39 -4.16 -1.51
N ALA A 16 -11.53 -4.78 -1.18
CA ALA A 16 -12.63 -4.12 -0.47
C ALA A 16 -12.21 -3.68 0.94
N LYS A 17 -11.53 -4.55 1.70
CA LYS A 17 -11.06 -4.29 3.07
C LYS A 17 -10.14 -3.07 3.15
N TYR A 18 -9.19 -2.94 2.22
CA TYR A 18 -8.22 -1.85 2.23
C TYR A 18 -8.59 -0.68 1.30
N ARG A 19 -9.75 -0.75 0.63
CA ARG A 19 -10.22 0.24 -0.36
C ARG A 19 -9.19 0.55 -1.45
N ILE A 20 -8.58 -0.50 -2.00
CA ILE A 20 -7.62 -0.42 -3.11
C ILE A 20 -8.10 -1.30 -4.26
N SER A 21 -7.50 -1.15 -5.44
CA SER A 21 -7.86 -1.97 -6.59
C SER A 21 -7.40 -3.43 -6.40
N THR A 22 -8.16 -4.37 -6.94
CA THR A 22 -7.78 -5.79 -7.01
C THR A 22 -6.45 -5.99 -7.76
N HIS A 23 -6.17 -5.15 -8.76
CA HIS A 23 -4.89 -5.14 -9.45
C HIS A 23 -3.73 -4.78 -8.51
N THR A 24 -3.90 -3.76 -7.67
CA THR A 24 -2.90 -3.38 -6.65
C THR A 24 -2.65 -4.52 -5.67
N VAL A 25 -3.70 -5.21 -5.19
CA VAL A 25 -3.54 -6.38 -4.31
C VAL A 25 -2.71 -7.47 -5.00
N ARG A 26 -3.04 -7.80 -6.25
CA ARG A 26 -2.30 -8.81 -7.03
C ARG A 26 -0.85 -8.39 -7.28
N SER A 27 -0.59 -7.11 -7.56
CA SER A 27 0.76 -6.60 -7.75
C SER A 27 1.61 -6.70 -6.49
N ARG A 28 1.03 -6.39 -5.31
CA ARG A 28 1.72 -6.51 -4.02
C ARG A 28 2.01 -7.96 -3.66
N ALA A 29 1.04 -8.85 -3.89
CA ALA A 29 1.21 -10.29 -3.70
C ALA A 29 2.26 -10.87 -4.66
N ALA A 30 2.19 -10.55 -5.95
CA ALA A 30 3.16 -11.00 -6.94
C ALA A 30 4.58 -10.47 -6.69
N GLY A 31 4.69 -9.25 -6.14
CA GLY A 31 5.96 -8.65 -5.74
C GLY A 31 6.47 -9.11 -4.38
N GLY A 32 5.82 -10.07 -3.71
CA GLY A 32 6.23 -10.60 -2.40
C GLY A 32 6.04 -9.64 -1.23
N GLN A 33 5.40 -8.48 -1.45
CA GLN A 33 5.14 -7.49 -0.39
C GLN A 33 4.00 -7.92 0.52
N TRP A 34 3.04 -8.67 -0.01
CA TRP A 34 1.93 -9.24 0.75
C TRP A 34 2.05 -10.77 0.73
N PRO A 35 2.16 -11.43 1.90
CA PRO A 35 2.18 -12.89 1.96
C PRO A 35 0.86 -13.47 1.43
N CYS A 36 0.95 -14.55 0.66
CA CYS A 36 -0.22 -15.21 0.08
C CYS A 36 0.09 -16.65 -0.33
N ASP A 37 -0.95 -17.49 -0.32
CA ASP A 37 -0.93 -18.79 -0.95
C ASP A 37 -1.42 -18.69 -2.39
N ARG A 38 -0.63 -19.22 -3.32
CA ARG A 38 -0.99 -19.29 -4.73
C ARG A 38 -1.51 -20.68 -5.07
N ILE A 39 -2.78 -20.76 -5.43
CA ILE A 39 -3.43 -21.99 -5.89
C ILE A 39 -3.72 -21.82 -7.38
N GLY A 40 -2.80 -22.29 -8.22
CA GLY A 40 -2.83 -22.06 -9.66
C GLY A 40 -2.76 -20.57 -10.00
N ARG A 41 -3.83 -20.02 -10.59
CA ARG A 41 -3.95 -18.59 -10.93
C ARG A 41 -4.60 -17.75 -9.82
N LEU A 42 -5.02 -18.39 -8.72
CA LEU A 42 -5.76 -17.74 -7.64
C LEU A 42 -4.82 -17.37 -6.49
N TYR A 43 -5.02 -16.16 -5.98
CA TYR A 43 -4.42 -15.71 -4.74
C TYR A 43 -5.39 -15.94 -3.58
N ARG A 44 -4.89 -16.52 -2.50
CA ARG A 44 -5.62 -16.75 -1.25
C ARG A 44 -4.78 -16.25 -0.08
N PHE A 45 -5.46 -15.66 0.89
CA PHE A 45 -4.83 -15.04 2.05
C PHE A 45 -5.36 -15.73 3.30
N SER A 46 -4.50 -16.53 3.95
CA SER A 46 -4.85 -17.20 5.20
C SER A 46 -5.15 -16.17 6.30
N PRO A 47 -5.82 -16.58 7.39
CA PRO A 47 -6.04 -15.74 8.57
C PRO A 47 -4.78 -15.02 9.06
N GLU A 48 -3.69 -15.76 9.23
CA GLU A 48 -2.40 -15.27 9.74
C GLU A 48 -1.77 -14.27 8.76
N GLN A 49 -1.81 -14.58 7.46
CA GLN A 49 -1.31 -13.69 6.41
C GLN A 49 -2.11 -12.36 6.37
N GLN A 50 -3.42 -12.41 6.63
CA GLN A 50 -4.25 -11.20 6.68
C GLN A 50 -3.88 -10.30 7.87
N GLU A 51 -3.48 -10.88 9.00
CA GLU A 51 -2.98 -10.13 10.16
C GLU A 51 -1.62 -9.52 9.88
N GLU A 52 -0.70 -10.27 9.27
CA GLU A 52 0.60 -9.76 8.84
C GLU A 52 0.45 -8.60 7.86
N ILE A 53 -0.41 -8.75 6.85
CA ILE A 53 -0.73 -7.67 5.90
C ILE A 53 -1.33 -6.47 6.63
N ALA A 54 -2.13 -6.66 7.67
CA ALA A 54 -2.65 -5.55 8.46
C ALA A 54 -1.53 -4.78 9.17
N GLN A 55 -0.49 -5.47 9.67
CA GLN A 55 0.70 -4.81 10.23
C GLN A 55 1.48 -4.08 9.12
N ILE A 56 1.76 -4.74 8.00
CA ILE A 56 2.47 -4.14 6.85
C ILE A 56 1.75 -2.87 6.36
N VAL A 57 0.42 -2.89 6.26
CA VAL A 57 -0.37 -1.72 5.83
C VAL A 57 -0.35 -0.62 6.88
N LYS A 58 -0.36 -0.97 8.17
CA LYS A 58 -0.26 -0.01 9.27
C LYS A 58 1.12 0.66 9.30
N GLU A 59 2.19 -0.10 9.08
CA GLU A 59 3.57 0.38 9.05
C GLU A 59 3.90 1.16 7.77
N GLY A 60 3.47 0.65 6.62
CA GLY A 60 3.59 1.27 5.29
C GLY A 60 2.69 2.48 5.09
N ARG A 61 1.81 2.81 6.05
CA ARG A 61 1.04 4.06 6.11
C ARG A 61 1.86 5.26 6.59
N ARG A 62 3.17 5.11 6.88
CA ARG A 62 4.05 6.28 6.90
C ARG A 62 3.99 6.93 5.52
N PRO A 63 3.67 8.24 5.40
CA PRO A 63 3.23 8.84 4.15
C PRO A 63 4.34 8.77 3.11
N ALA A 64 4.26 7.77 2.22
CA ALA A 64 5.03 7.74 1.00
C ALA A 64 4.39 8.74 0.05
N TYR A 65 5.13 9.82 -0.20
CA TYR A 65 4.83 10.89 -1.16
C TYR A 65 3.84 11.97 -0.71
N ASP A 66 4.32 12.85 0.17
CA ASP A 66 3.72 14.16 0.36
C ASP A 66 4.08 15.04 -0.84
N GLY A 67 3.18 15.14 -1.83
CA GLY A 67 3.36 16.02 -3.00
C GLY A 67 3.61 17.48 -2.62
N ASN A 68 3.23 17.86 -1.40
CA ASN A 68 3.50 19.17 -0.82
C ASN A 68 5.00 19.39 -0.52
N ARG A 69 5.78 18.32 -0.30
CA ARG A 69 7.23 18.40 -0.06
C ARG A 69 8.03 18.66 -1.34
N ILE A 70 7.60 18.09 -2.47
CA ILE A 70 8.17 18.40 -3.79
C ILE A 70 7.74 19.80 -4.22
N ALA A 71 6.48 20.18 -4.01
CA ALA A 71 6.02 21.54 -4.26
C ALA A 71 6.78 22.58 -3.40
N ALA A 72 7.05 22.27 -2.13
CA ALA A 72 7.86 23.09 -1.24
C ALA A 72 9.33 23.16 -1.68
N ALA A 73 9.93 22.03 -2.07
CA ALA A 73 11.30 22.00 -2.58
C ALA A 73 11.44 22.79 -3.90
N LEU A 74 10.48 22.67 -4.81
CA LEU A 74 10.45 23.45 -6.06
C LEU A 74 10.28 24.96 -5.79
N ARG A 75 9.45 25.35 -4.82
CA ARG A 75 9.35 26.76 -4.40
C ARG A 75 10.67 27.29 -3.83
N GLN A 76 11.32 26.57 -2.92
CA GLN A 76 12.61 26.98 -2.37
C GLN A 76 13.70 27.15 -3.45
N LEU A 77 13.73 26.25 -4.44
CA LEU A 77 14.67 26.35 -5.56
C LEU A 77 14.37 27.57 -6.45
N SER A 78 13.10 27.88 -6.69
CA SER A 78 12.71 29.09 -7.45
C SER A 78 13.09 30.39 -6.72
N GLU A 79 12.98 30.43 -5.39
CA GLU A 79 13.36 31.58 -4.56
C GLU A 79 14.89 31.76 -4.45
N GLN A 80 15.66 30.66 -4.47
CA GLN A 80 17.12 30.72 -4.51
C GLN A 80 17.66 31.20 -5.87
N GLY A 81 17.00 30.86 -6.97
CA GLY A 81 17.36 31.36 -8.31
C GLY A 81 17.15 32.87 -8.46
N ALA A 82 16.11 33.44 -7.85
CA ALA A 82 15.82 34.87 -7.90
C ALA A 82 16.84 35.74 -7.12
N ARG A 83 17.51 35.17 -6.11
CA ARG A 83 18.50 35.88 -5.27
C ARG A 83 19.92 35.88 -5.82
N ARG A 84 20.19 35.14 -6.90
CA ARG A 84 21.56 34.93 -7.44
C ARG A 84 21.88 35.79 -8.67
N ASN A 85 20.97 36.67 -9.08
CA ASN A 85 21.11 37.60 -10.22
C ASN A 85 21.04 39.09 -9.79
N LEU A 86 21.53 39.42 -8.60
CA LEU A 86 21.72 40.81 -8.16
C LEU A 86 23.18 41.03 -7.77
#